data_AF-C7YNW8-F1
#
_entry.id   AF-C7YNW8-F1
#
_cell.length_a   1.000
_cell.length_b   1.000
_cell.length_c   1.000
_cell.angle_alpha   90.00
_cell.angle_beta   90.00
_cell.angle_gamma   90.00
#
_symmetry.space_group_name_H-M   'P 1'
#
loop_
_entity.id
_entity.type
_entity.pdbx_description
1 polymer ?
#
loop_
_entity_poly.entity_id
_entity_poly.type
_entity_poly.pdbx_seq_one_letter_code
_entity_poly.pdbx_strand_id
1 'polypeptide(L)'
;MSKLALLIEPRPSPHLAPLVLHMMSVVPRDWPFLMIGSQQSVALVAQAHAIQYRQRRGKISFQIISSLSIAEDKDYSSSLLTDPKFYESLPGVEWILRYESDSILCANSPKGLDEFLDSDWTSLGSTDAAYLGGSGGLSLRRISAIRRILSFQKRLNNSEPSDEWFMKRLRVHPGKAIVPGPSKPGLVGDHEQLVKPMGYHVPLGGDHLDSPLWRDTESRQNILDYCPELSMILDMKLERERCPPEIKQDWTFTA
;
A
#
# COMPACT_ATOMS: atom_id res chain seq x y z
N MET A 1 20.16 9.87 -7.75
CA MET A 1 19.40 9.70 -6.50
C MET A 1 18.62 8.39 -6.62
N SER A 2 18.73 7.45 -5.69
CA SER A 2 18.12 6.12 -5.87
C SER A 2 16.78 5.97 -5.17
N LYS A 3 15.98 5.04 -5.69
CA LYS A 3 14.59 4.78 -5.34
C LYS A 3 14.46 3.31 -4.94
N LEU A 4 13.41 2.94 -4.23
CA LEU A 4 13.17 1.56 -3.79
C LEU A 4 11.67 1.29 -3.66
N ALA A 5 11.19 0.21 -4.26
CA ALA A 5 9.87 -0.32 -3.96
C ALA A 5 9.99 -1.38 -2.86
N LEU A 6 9.25 -1.22 -1.76
CA LEU A 6 9.37 -2.01 -0.54
C LEU A 6 8.05 -2.71 -0.21
N LEU A 7 8.12 -4.04 -0.07
CA LEU A 7 7.06 -4.89 0.47
C LEU A 7 7.56 -5.55 1.75
N ILE A 8 6.81 -5.41 2.84
CA ILE A 8 7.05 -6.15 4.09
C ILE A 8 5.83 -7.05 4.30
N GLU A 9 5.97 -8.35 4.04
CA GLU A 9 4.86 -9.29 4.20
C GLU A 9 5.38 -10.64 4.75
N PRO A 10 5.32 -10.83 6.08
CA PRO A 10 5.72 -12.09 6.69
C PRO A 10 4.75 -13.25 6.42
N ARG A 11 3.49 -12.98 6.10
CA ARG A 11 2.47 -14.04 5.92
C ARG A 11 2.51 -14.56 4.49
N PRO A 12 2.67 -15.88 4.27
CA PRO A 12 2.60 -16.43 2.93
C PRO A 12 1.18 -16.30 2.37
N SER A 13 1.03 -15.78 1.17
CA SER A 13 -0.25 -15.71 0.46
C SER A 13 -0.07 -15.93 -1.04
N PRO A 14 -0.95 -16.70 -1.72
CA PRO A 14 -0.78 -17.06 -3.13
C PRO A 14 -0.81 -15.85 -4.07
N HIS A 15 -1.46 -14.75 -3.70
CA HIS A 15 -1.54 -13.55 -4.53
C HIS A 15 -0.27 -12.67 -4.48
N LEU A 16 0.70 -12.95 -3.60
CA LEU A 16 1.90 -12.12 -3.49
C LEU A 16 2.77 -12.14 -4.74
N ALA A 17 2.98 -13.32 -5.35
CA ALA A 17 3.76 -13.42 -6.58
C ALA A 17 3.16 -12.62 -7.75
N PRO A 18 1.86 -12.78 -8.09
CA PRO A 18 1.26 -11.96 -9.14
C PRO A 18 1.21 -10.48 -8.74
N LEU A 19 0.94 -10.13 -7.49
CA LEU A 19 0.98 -8.73 -7.00
C LEU A 19 2.35 -8.09 -7.25
N VAL A 20 3.43 -8.74 -6.84
CA VAL A 20 4.80 -8.23 -7.02
C VAL A 20 5.13 -8.07 -8.51
N LEU A 21 4.73 -9.02 -9.35
CA LEU A 21 4.94 -8.94 -10.80
C LEU A 21 4.16 -7.77 -11.43
N HIS A 22 2.91 -7.56 -11.00
CA HIS A 22 2.10 -6.44 -11.44
C HIS A 22 2.74 -5.11 -11.05
N MET A 23 3.12 -4.95 -9.78
CA MET A 23 3.78 -3.74 -9.29
C MET A 23 5.07 -3.45 -10.07
N MET A 24 5.88 -4.48 -10.39
CA MET A 24 7.06 -4.31 -11.24
C MET A 24 6.77 -3.89 -12.68
N SER A 25 5.57 -4.15 -13.19
CA SER A 25 5.17 -3.76 -14.55
C SER A 25 4.72 -2.30 -14.63
N VAL A 26 4.16 -1.77 -13.55
CA VAL A 26 3.65 -0.38 -13.46
C VAL A 26 4.72 0.58 -12.94
N VAL A 27 5.49 0.19 -11.93
CA VAL A 27 6.54 1.03 -11.33
C VAL A 27 7.67 1.25 -12.34
N PRO A 28 8.22 2.49 -12.48
CA PRO A 28 9.28 2.77 -13.43
C PRO A 28 10.51 1.84 -13.30
N ARG A 29 11.19 1.62 -14.43
CA ARG A 29 12.19 0.53 -14.56
C ARG A 29 13.37 0.69 -13.61
N ASP A 30 13.74 1.91 -13.28
CA ASP A 30 14.87 2.29 -12.42
C ASP A 30 14.63 2.04 -10.92
N TRP A 31 13.41 1.67 -10.50
CA TRP A 31 13.11 1.29 -9.13
C TRP A 31 13.48 -0.18 -8.87
N PRO A 32 14.51 -0.51 -8.08
CA PRO A 32 14.68 -1.85 -7.52
C PRO A 32 13.54 -2.17 -6.55
N PHE A 33 13.28 -3.46 -6.36
CA PHE A 33 12.31 -3.98 -5.40
C PHE A 33 13.02 -4.71 -4.27
N LEU A 34 12.55 -4.52 -3.04
CA LEU A 34 12.95 -5.29 -1.87
C LEU A 34 11.69 -5.87 -1.22
N MET A 35 11.68 -7.20 -1.09
CA MET A 35 10.69 -7.90 -0.28
C MET A 35 11.34 -8.39 1.01
N ILE A 36 10.75 -8.02 2.14
CA ILE A 36 11.10 -8.49 3.47
C ILE A 36 9.97 -9.40 3.94
N GLY A 37 10.28 -10.64 4.35
CA GLY A 37 9.24 -11.58 4.78
C GLY A 37 9.79 -12.77 5.55
N SER A 38 8.90 -13.65 6.00
CA SER A 38 9.28 -14.95 6.56
C SER A 38 9.93 -15.82 5.49
N GLN A 39 10.61 -16.89 5.92
CA GLN A 39 11.18 -17.86 4.97
C GLN A 39 10.10 -18.46 4.05
N GLN A 40 8.90 -18.73 4.58
CA GLN A 40 7.78 -19.29 3.82
C GLN A 40 7.22 -18.29 2.81
N SER A 41 7.00 -17.03 3.23
CA SER A 41 6.49 -15.96 2.35
C SER A 41 7.47 -15.65 1.21
N VAL A 42 8.76 -15.50 1.54
CA VAL A 42 9.81 -15.28 0.54
C VAL A 42 9.94 -16.46 -0.41
N ALA A 43 9.93 -17.70 0.09
CA ALA A 43 10.02 -18.89 -0.76
C ALA A 43 8.84 -18.98 -1.75
N LEU A 44 7.62 -18.66 -1.30
CA LEU A 44 6.42 -18.64 -2.13
C LEU A 44 6.54 -17.68 -3.31
N VAL A 45 7.11 -16.49 -3.10
CA VAL A 45 7.30 -15.49 -4.16
C VAL A 45 8.51 -15.82 -5.03
N ALA A 46 9.65 -16.16 -4.42
CA ALA A 46 10.92 -16.39 -5.12
C ALA A 46 10.94 -17.65 -6.00
N GLN A 47 10.06 -18.63 -5.76
CA GLN A 47 9.95 -19.81 -6.61
C GLN A 47 9.28 -19.54 -7.97
N ALA A 48 8.53 -18.43 -8.10
CA ALA A 48 7.85 -18.12 -9.35
C ALA A 48 8.88 -17.80 -10.46
N HIS A 49 8.78 -18.49 -11.61
CA HIS A 49 9.76 -18.38 -12.69
C HIS A 49 9.98 -16.93 -13.17
N ALA A 50 8.88 -16.17 -13.31
CA ALA A 50 8.94 -14.77 -13.70
C ALA A 50 9.70 -13.91 -12.66
N ILE A 51 9.53 -14.18 -11.36
CA ILE A 51 10.26 -13.49 -10.28
C ILE A 51 11.75 -13.85 -10.33
N GLN A 52 12.11 -15.14 -10.51
CA GLN A 52 13.51 -15.55 -10.64
C GLN A 52 14.21 -14.85 -11.80
N TYR A 53 13.52 -14.70 -12.94
CA TYR A 53 14.05 -13.95 -14.08
C TYR A 53 14.33 -12.48 -13.74
N ARG A 54 13.42 -11.82 -13.00
CA ARG A 54 13.61 -10.45 -12.53
C ARG A 54 14.72 -10.34 -11.49
N GLN A 55 14.83 -11.31 -10.58
CA GLN A 55 15.88 -11.38 -9.56
C GLN A 55 17.28 -11.50 -10.18
N ARG A 56 17.47 -12.39 -11.17
CA ARG A 56 18.76 -12.54 -11.89
C ARG A 56 19.20 -11.27 -12.61
N ARG A 57 18.26 -10.38 -12.93
CA ARG A 57 18.51 -9.07 -13.53
C ARG A 57 18.64 -7.94 -12.50
N GLY A 58 18.67 -8.28 -11.21
CA GLY A 58 18.79 -7.32 -10.11
C GLY A 58 17.55 -6.46 -9.88
N LYS A 59 16.39 -6.81 -10.46
CA LYS A 59 15.15 -6.02 -10.29
C LYS A 59 14.52 -6.21 -8.90
N ILE A 60 14.71 -7.37 -8.28
CA ILE A 60 14.21 -7.67 -6.92
C ILE A 60 15.26 -8.37 -6.08
N SER A 61 15.30 -8.01 -4.80
CA SER A 61 16.04 -8.68 -3.74
C SER A 61 15.10 -9.11 -2.61
N PHE A 62 15.51 -10.12 -1.84
CA PHE A 62 14.76 -10.66 -0.72
C PHE A 62 15.55 -10.56 0.57
N GLN A 63 14.86 -10.27 1.67
CA GLN A 63 15.41 -10.31 3.02
C GLN A 63 14.49 -11.16 3.90
N ILE A 64 15.10 -12.08 4.66
CA ILE A 64 14.37 -12.99 5.53
C ILE A 64 14.34 -12.41 6.95
N ILE A 65 13.15 -12.41 7.56
CA ILE A 65 12.96 -12.15 8.98
C ILE A 65 13.41 -13.41 9.74
N SER A 66 14.47 -13.30 10.51
CA SER A 66 15.17 -14.45 11.11
C SER A 66 14.41 -15.13 12.25
N SER A 67 13.40 -14.49 12.85
CA SER A 67 12.61 -15.04 13.94
C SER A 67 11.14 -15.18 13.58
N LEU A 68 10.56 -16.35 13.86
CA LEU A 68 9.11 -16.60 13.70
C LEU A 68 8.28 -15.69 14.60
N SER A 69 8.69 -15.47 15.86
CA SER A 69 7.97 -14.58 16.78
C SER A 69 7.92 -13.13 16.28
N ILE A 70 8.95 -12.71 15.53
CA ILE A 70 9.01 -11.38 14.92
C ILE A 70 8.15 -11.34 13.66
N ALA A 71 8.12 -12.42 12.87
CA ALA A 71 7.29 -12.53 11.68
C ALA A 71 5.78 -12.53 12.00
N GLU A 72 5.39 -13.04 13.17
CA GLU A 72 4.00 -13.07 13.65
C GLU A 72 3.56 -11.79 14.39
N ASP A 73 4.51 -10.91 14.72
CA ASP A 73 4.23 -9.65 15.40
C ASP A 73 3.53 -8.65 14.46
N LYS A 74 2.29 -8.29 14.82
CA LYS A 74 1.46 -7.34 14.07
C LYS A 74 2.07 -5.93 14.04
N ASP A 75 2.90 -5.58 15.01
CA ASP A 75 3.59 -4.29 15.09
C ASP A 75 4.96 -4.31 14.39
N TYR A 76 5.42 -5.46 13.89
CA TYR A 76 6.75 -5.60 13.29
C TYR A 76 7.02 -4.58 12.16
N SER A 77 6.08 -4.46 11.21
CA SER A 77 6.20 -3.51 10.09
C SER A 77 6.35 -2.09 10.61
N SER A 78 5.50 -1.68 11.56
CA SER A 78 5.55 -0.34 12.15
C SER A 78 6.83 -0.09 12.94
N SER A 79 7.31 -1.09 13.68
CA SER A 79 8.57 -1.03 14.43
C SER A 79 9.79 -0.94 13.51
N LEU A 80 9.84 -1.72 12.43
CA LEU A 80 10.91 -1.67 11.45
C LEU A 80 10.96 -0.31 10.73
N LEU A 81 9.80 0.20 10.30
CA LEU A 81 9.66 1.49 9.61
C LEU A 81 9.92 2.69 10.53
N THR A 82 10.01 2.48 11.84
CA THR A 82 10.37 3.54 12.80
C THR A 82 11.73 3.32 13.46
N ASP A 83 12.53 2.35 12.97
CA ASP A 83 13.91 2.12 13.40
C ASP A 83 14.89 2.90 12.50
N PRO A 84 15.69 3.85 13.03
CA PRO A 84 16.74 4.53 12.28
C PRO A 84 17.72 3.57 11.56
N LYS A 85 18.03 2.42 12.18
CA LYS A 85 18.98 1.44 11.63
C LYS A 85 18.47 0.81 10.33
N PHE A 86 17.16 0.70 10.16
CA PHE A 86 16.58 0.23 8.91
C PHE A 86 16.95 1.16 7.75
N TYR A 87 16.93 2.47 7.98
CA TYR A 87 17.29 3.43 6.94
C TYR A 87 18.80 3.54 6.73
N GLU A 88 19.62 3.24 7.74
CA GLU A 88 21.09 3.14 7.61
C GLU A 88 21.50 1.97 6.71
N SER A 89 20.74 0.87 6.72
CA SER A 89 20.99 -0.30 5.86
C SER A 89 20.59 -0.10 4.39
N LEU A 90 19.97 1.03 4.05
CA LEU A 90 19.57 1.42 2.69
C LEU A 90 20.41 2.60 2.18
N PRO A 91 21.74 2.45 1.99
CA PRO A 91 22.60 3.55 1.58
C PRO A 91 22.25 4.06 0.18
N GLY A 92 22.20 5.38 0.03
CA GLY A 92 21.96 6.06 -1.24
C GLY A 92 20.49 6.17 -1.66
N VAL A 93 19.59 5.40 -1.05
CA VAL A 93 18.14 5.49 -1.29
C VAL A 93 17.62 6.79 -0.72
N GLU A 94 16.85 7.52 -1.51
CA GLU A 94 16.15 8.75 -1.08
C GLU A 94 14.64 8.56 -1.06
N TRP A 95 14.12 7.66 -1.90
CA TRP A 95 12.67 7.47 -2.09
C TRP A 95 12.27 6.01 -1.88
N ILE A 96 11.24 5.79 -1.07
CA ILE A 96 10.63 4.48 -0.86
C ILE A 96 9.17 4.53 -1.29
N LEU A 97 8.80 3.71 -2.28
CA LEU A 97 7.42 3.32 -2.52
C LEU A 97 7.15 2.10 -1.63
N ARG A 98 6.39 2.29 -0.56
CA ARG A 98 5.89 1.20 0.26
C ARG A 98 4.52 0.78 -0.23
N TYR A 99 4.32 -0.52 -0.38
CA TYR A 99 3.03 -1.13 -0.65
C TYR A 99 2.86 -2.38 0.22
N GLU A 100 1.63 -2.66 0.62
CA GLU A 100 1.27 -3.88 1.35
C GLU A 100 0.57 -4.89 0.42
N SER A 101 0.26 -6.08 0.94
CA SER A 101 -0.38 -7.15 0.17
C SER A 101 -1.79 -6.80 -0.32
N ASP A 102 -2.38 -5.74 0.22
CA ASP A 102 -3.73 -5.23 -0.04
C ASP A 102 -3.70 -3.83 -0.69
N SER A 103 -2.60 -3.54 -1.37
CA SER A 103 -2.36 -2.29 -2.09
C SER A 103 -1.99 -2.58 -3.54
N ILE A 104 -2.46 -1.74 -4.46
CA ILE A 104 -2.19 -1.91 -5.89
C ILE A 104 -2.04 -0.57 -6.60
N LEU A 105 -1.14 -0.50 -7.58
CA LEU A 105 -1.08 0.60 -8.55
C LEU A 105 -1.90 0.25 -9.79
N CYS A 106 -2.53 1.24 -10.40
CA CYS A 106 -3.37 1.03 -11.59
C CYS A 106 -2.57 1.33 -12.85
N ALA A 107 -2.44 0.37 -13.77
CA ALA A 107 -1.67 0.55 -14.99
C ALA A 107 -2.30 1.60 -15.93
N ASN A 108 -3.61 1.83 -15.79
CA ASN A 108 -4.38 2.81 -16.55
C ASN A 108 -4.25 4.26 -16.03
N SER A 109 -3.46 4.49 -14.97
CA SER A 109 -3.28 5.84 -14.47
C SER A 109 -2.61 6.74 -15.51
N PRO A 110 -3.13 7.96 -15.74
CA PRO A 110 -2.49 8.91 -16.65
C PRO A 110 -1.20 9.50 -16.09
N LYS A 111 -0.89 9.22 -14.81
CA LYS A 111 0.30 9.72 -14.10
C LYS A 111 1.30 8.59 -13.87
N GLY A 112 2.58 8.92 -13.97
CA GLY A 112 3.67 8.05 -13.52
C GLY A 112 3.97 8.22 -12.02
N LEU A 113 4.53 7.18 -11.40
CA LEU A 113 4.96 7.23 -9.99
C LEU A 113 5.96 8.37 -9.70
N ASP A 114 6.84 8.64 -10.65
CA ASP A 114 7.90 9.65 -10.49
C ASP A 114 7.36 11.09 -10.40
N GLU A 115 6.13 11.34 -10.85
CA GLU A 115 5.48 12.66 -10.74
C GLU A 115 5.19 13.05 -9.28
N PHE A 116 5.29 12.11 -8.35
CA PHE A 116 5.04 12.33 -6.93
C PHE A 116 6.33 12.55 -6.10
N LEU A 117 7.51 12.50 -6.74
CA LEU A 117 8.83 12.61 -6.07
C LEU A 117 9.18 14.03 -5.60
N ASP A 118 8.28 14.98 -5.72
CA ASP A 118 8.39 16.31 -5.15
C ASP A 118 7.69 16.42 -3.78
N SER A 119 6.97 15.38 -3.33
CA SER A 119 6.35 15.29 -2.00
C SER A 119 7.22 14.52 -1.01
N ASP A 120 7.51 15.06 0.18
CA ASP A 120 8.22 14.32 1.24
C ASP A 120 7.47 13.07 1.71
N TRP A 121 6.14 13.07 1.59
CA TRP A 121 5.28 11.93 1.81
C TRP A 121 4.05 12.06 0.92
N THR A 122 3.63 10.99 0.25
CA THR A 122 2.31 10.92 -0.39
C THR A 122 1.68 9.56 -0.18
N SER A 123 0.39 9.56 0.12
CA SER A 123 -0.37 8.36 0.48
C SER A 123 -1.80 8.60 0.00
N LEU A 124 -2.78 8.75 0.89
CA LEU A 124 -4.11 9.24 0.54
C LEU A 124 -4.06 10.72 0.15
N GLY A 125 -4.68 11.07 -0.97
CA GLY A 125 -5.07 12.45 -1.21
C GLY A 125 -6.37 12.69 -0.47
N SER A 126 -6.36 13.45 0.63
CA SER A 126 -7.60 13.88 1.28
C SER A 126 -7.81 15.38 1.07
N THR A 127 -9.04 15.77 0.79
CA THR A 127 -9.47 17.18 0.79
C THR A 127 -9.60 17.76 2.20
N ASP A 128 -9.67 16.91 3.23
CA ASP A 128 -9.67 17.32 4.63
C ASP A 128 -8.24 17.39 5.18
N ALA A 129 -7.77 18.62 5.41
CA ALA A 129 -6.48 18.88 6.05
C ALA A 129 -6.38 18.32 7.48
N ALA A 130 -7.52 18.00 8.13
CA ALA A 130 -7.59 17.35 9.44
C ALA A 130 -7.55 15.81 9.35
N TYR A 131 -7.74 15.22 8.18
CA TYR A 131 -7.63 13.77 8.01
C TYR A 131 -6.17 13.34 8.13
N LEU A 132 -5.81 12.80 9.29
CA LEU A 132 -4.47 12.32 9.64
C LEU A 132 -4.23 10.85 9.28
N GLY A 133 -5.21 10.20 8.65
CA GLY A 133 -5.10 8.81 8.22
C GLY A 133 -4.03 8.68 7.14
N GLY A 134 -2.94 7.98 7.45
CA GLY A 134 -2.09 7.44 6.38
C GLY A 134 -2.86 6.33 5.68
N SER A 135 -2.76 6.21 4.35
CA SER A 135 -3.44 5.17 3.57
C SER A 135 -2.89 3.75 3.81
N GLY A 136 -2.46 3.43 5.04
CA GLY A 136 -2.16 2.12 5.62
C GLY A 136 -1.10 1.30 4.88
N GLY A 137 -1.41 0.90 3.66
CA GLY A 137 -0.61 0.01 2.83
C GLY A 137 0.19 0.69 1.73
N LEU A 138 -0.32 1.75 1.08
CA LEU A 138 0.32 2.34 -0.13
C LEU A 138 0.79 3.78 0.09
N SER A 139 2.11 4.02 0.00
CA SER A 139 2.68 5.36 0.19
C SER A 139 4.04 5.52 -0.47
N LEU A 140 4.35 6.73 -0.92
CA LEU A 140 5.68 7.15 -1.33
C LEU A 140 6.27 8.06 -0.24
N ARG A 141 7.51 7.78 0.15
CA ARG A 141 8.14 8.39 1.33
C ARG A 141 9.56 8.83 1.01
N ARG A 142 9.94 10.00 1.50
CA ARG A 142 11.30 10.52 1.39
C ARG A 142 12.12 10.17 2.63
N ILE A 143 13.23 9.46 2.43
CA ILE A 143 14.08 8.99 3.53
C ILE A 143 14.70 10.17 4.30
N SER A 144 15.10 11.25 3.64
CA SER A 144 15.62 12.44 4.33
C SER A 144 14.58 13.08 5.27
N ALA A 145 13.30 13.09 4.88
CA ALA A 145 12.21 13.56 5.74
C ALA A 145 11.97 12.61 6.92
N ILE A 146 11.98 11.29 6.68
CA ILE A 146 11.87 10.28 7.73
C ILE A 146 13.01 10.40 8.75
N ARG A 147 14.25 10.43 8.28
CA ARG A 147 15.45 10.54 9.12
C ARG A 147 15.43 11.80 9.97
N ARG A 148 14.96 12.93 9.41
CA ARG A 148 14.74 14.16 10.17
C ARG A 148 13.80 13.91 11.36
N ILE A 149 12.63 13.29 11.15
CA ILE A 149 11.71 13.00 12.27
C ILE A 149 12.33 12.03 13.29
N LEU A 150 12.97 10.96 12.81
CA LEU A 150 13.59 9.94 13.66
C LEU A 150 14.80 10.45 14.45
N SER A 151 15.42 11.57 14.07
CA SER A 151 16.55 12.13 14.80
C SER A 151 16.14 12.81 16.12
N PHE A 152 14.86 13.12 16.31
CA PHE A 152 14.36 13.78 17.52
C PHE A 152 13.09 13.17 18.10
N GLN A 153 12.47 12.18 17.44
CA GLN A 153 11.35 11.43 18.00
C GLN A 153 11.54 9.93 17.81
N LYS A 154 10.98 9.16 18.75
CA LYS A 154 10.95 7.70 18.73
C LYS A 154 9.51 7.22 18.90
N ARG A 155 9.07 6.29 18.06
CA ARG A 155 7.78 5.62 18.24
C ARG A 155 7.88 4.62 19.39
N LEU A 156 6.83 4.52 20.20
CA LEU A 156 6.68 3.44 21.18
C LEU A 156 6.19 2.18 20.46
N ASN A 157 6.77 1.02 20.78
CA ASN A 157 6.30 -0.25 20.23
C ASN A 157 4.84 -0.49 20.64
N ASN A 158 4.07 -1.14 19.77
CA ASN A 158 2.64 -1.42 19.97
C ASN A 158 1.77 -0.16 20.20
N SER A 159 2.20 0.99 19.68
CA SER A 159 1.40 2.23 19.69
C SER A 159 0.67 2.43 18.36
N GLU A 160 0.45 3.69 17.95
CA GLU A 160 -0.18 4.03 16.68
C GLU A 160 0.60 3.45 15.48
N PRO A 161 -0.08 3.11 14.35
CA PRO A 161 0.58 2.64 13.13
C PRO A 161 1.64 3.62 12.62
N SER A 162 2.72 3.11 11.99
CA SER A 162 3.83 3.97 11.57
C SER A 162 3.41 5.11 10.62
N ASP A 163 2.43 4.87 9.75
CA ASP A 163 1.94 5.86 8.80
C ASP A 163 1.25 7.04 9.49
N GLU A 164 0.36 6.74 10.45
CA GLU A 164 -0.29 7.74 11.29
C GLU A 164 0.74 8.49 12.14
N TRP A 165 1.70 7.75 12.71
CA TRP A 165 2.80 8.30 13.50
C TRP A 165 3.59 9.34 12.70
N PHE A 166 4.05 8.99 11.50
CA PHE A 166 4.80 9.91 10.64
C PHE A 166 3.96 11.08 10.17
N MET A 167 2.71 10.85 9.74
CA MET A 167 1.84 11.92 9.22
C MET A 167 1.57 13.01 10.25
N LYS A 168 1.28 12.63 11.51
CA LYS A 168 1.12 13.59 12.62
C LYS A 168 2.35 14.47 12.80
N ARG A 169 3.55 13.92 12.63
CA ARG A 169 4.82 14.62 12.85
C ARG A 169 5.23 15.47 11.66
N LEU A 170 5.04 14.97 10.44
CA LEU A 170 5.33 15.70 9.21
C LEU A 170 4.46 16.95 9.06
N ARG A 171 3.19 16.90 9.48
CA ARG A 171 2.29 18.06 9.40
C ARG A 171 2.58 19.15 10.44
N VAL A 172 3.05 18.77 11.64
CA VAL A 172 3.29 19.71 12.74
C VAL A 172 4.72 20.26 12.74
N HIS A 173 5.67 19.57 12.12
CA HIS A 173 7.08 19.95 12.19
C HIS A 173 7.40 21.22 11.37
N PRO A 174 8.10 22.21 11.95
CA PRO A 174 8.53 23.40 11.23
C PRO A 174 9.50 23.03 10.09
N GLY A 175 9.15 23.39 8.87
CA GLY A 175 9.89 23.02 7.66
C GLY A 175 8.97 22.25 6.74
N LYS A 176 8.28 23.01 5.88
CA LYS A 176 7.24 22.65 4.90
C LYS A 176 7.40 21.24 4.31
N ALA A 177 7.04 20.20 5.06
CA ALA A 177 6.97 18.87 4.50
C ALA A 177 5.94 18.92 3.37
N ILE A 178 6.34 18.54 2.16
CA ILE A 178 5.42 18.58 1.02
C ILE A 178 4.58 17.31 1.10
N VAL A 179 3.35 17.45 1.59
CA VAL A 179 2.37 16.36 1.74
C VAL A 179 1.16 16.62 0.83
N PRO A 180 0.33 15.61 0.51
CA PRO A 180 -0.87 15.81 -0.30
C PRO A 180 -1.87 16.68 0.44
N GLY A 181 -2.72 17.35 -0.33
CA GLY A 181 -3.78 18.22 0.18
C GLY A 181 -4.65 18.74 -0.96
N PRO A 182 -5.53 19.73 -0.71
CA PRO A 182 -6.52 20.18 -1.70
C PRO A 182 -5.93 20.60 -3.06
N SER A 183 -4.71 21.13 -3.08
CA SER A 183 -4.02 21.57 -4.31
C SER A 183 -3.09 20.53 -4.93
N LYS A 184 -2.89 19.38 -4.27
CA LYS A 184 -1.97 18.33 -4.72
C LYS A 184 -2.55 16.94 -4.44
N PRO A 185 -3.02 16.22 -5.47
CA PRO A 185 -3.63 14.92 -5.29
C PRO A 185 -2.62 13.90 -4.74
N GLY A 186 -3.11 12.97 -3.93
CA GLY A 186 -2.30 11.89 -3.40
C GLY A 186 -2.07 10.76 -4.42
N LEU A 187 -1.23 9.82 -4.03
CA LEU A 187 -0.96 8.59 -4.78
C LEU A 187 -2.20 7.67 -4.82
N VAL A 188 -2.88 7.60 -3.67
CA VAL A 188 -4.05 6.75 -3.45
C VAL A 188 -5.32 7.58 -3.59
N GLY A 189 -6.29 7.04 -4.34
CA GLY A 189 -7.62 7.62 -4.46
C GLY A 189 -8.34 7.68 -3.12
N ASP A 190 -8.91 8.83 -2.75
CA ASP A 190 -9.93 8.87 -1.71
C ASP A 190 -11.25 8.35 -2.27
N HIS A 191 -12.12 7.91 -1.36
CA HIS A 191 -13.44 7.41 -1.69
C HIS A 191 -14.43 8.53 -2.06
N GLU A 192 -13.99 9.72 -2.46
CA GLU A 192 -14.92 10.83 -2.69
C GLU A 192 -14.62 11.64 -3.97
N GLN A 193 -13.35 11.86 -4.36
CA GLN A 193 -13.07 12.91 -5.35
C GLN A 193 -11.93 12.63 -6.34
N LEU A 194 -11.11 11.59 -6.18
CA LEU A 194 -10.01 11.33 -7.12
C LEU A 194 -10.47 10.58 -8.38
N VAL A 195 -10.69 11.34 -9.46
CA VAL A 195 -10.86 10.82 -10.83
C VAL A 195 -9.53 10.23 -11.29
N LYS A 196 -9.47 8.90 -11.44
CA LYS A 196 -8.31 8.14 -11.96
C LYS A 196 -7.03 8.22 -11.09
N PRO A 197 -7.05 7.67 -9.86
CA PRO A 197 -5.88 7.67 -8.98
C PRO A 197 -4.74 6.77 -9.49
N MET A 198 -3.53 6.97 -8.97
CA MET A 198 -2.38 6.14 -9.32
C MET A 198 -2.44 4.75 -8.67
N GLY A 199 -3.11 4.63 -7.53
CA GLY A 199 -3.36 3.35 -6.90
C GLY A 199 -4.49 3.36 -5.88
N TYR A 200 -4.73 2.18 -5.32
CA TYR A 200 -5.71 1.93 -4.28
C TYR A 200 -5.06 1.15 -3.14
N HIS A 201 -5.59 1.36 -1.95
CA HIS A 201 -5.35 0.53 -0.79
C HIS A 201 -6.71 0.05 -0.27
N VAL A 202 -6.84 -1.27 -0.13
CA VAL A 202 -8.11 -1.93 0.18
C VAL A 202 -7.91 -2.82 1.42
N PRO A 203 -8.04 -2.25 2.62
CA PRO A 203 -7.75 -2.98 3.85
C PRO A 203 -8.52 -4.30 3.94
N LEU A 204 -7.83 -5.36 4.39
CA LEU A 204 -8.42 -6.67 4.66
C LEU A 204 -9.21 -7.25 3.47
N GLY A 205 -8.70 -7.09 2.25
CA GLY A 205 -9.33 -7.68 1.06
C GLY A 205 -10.69 -7.10 0.69
N GLY A 206 -11.12 -6.03 1.36
CA GLY A 206 -12.37 -5.34 1.08
C GLY A 206 -13.43 -5.44 2.18
N ASP A 207 -13.15 -6.16 3.27
CA ASP A 207 -14.08 -6.38 4.39
C ASP A 207 -14.53 -5.09 5.10
N HIS A 208 -13.81 -3.99 4.89
CA HIS A 208 -14.11 -2.67 5.45
C HIS A 208 -14.37 -1.60 4.40
N LEU A 209 -14.75 -1.98 3.18
CA LEU A 209 -15.16 -1.05 2.12
C LEU A 209 -16.59 -0.54 2.34
N ASP A 210 -16.81 0.16 3.45
CA ASP A 210 -18.14 0.64 3.87
C ASP A 210 -18.52 2.02 3.31
N SER A 211 -17.64 2.63 2.50
CA SER A 211 -17.90 3.95 1.93
C SER A 211 -19.08 3.92 0.94
N PRO A 212 -19.84 5.02 0.79
CA PRO A 212 -20.92 5.12 -0.19
C PRO A 212 -20.53 4.69 -1.61
N LEU A 213 -19.28 4.97 -2.05
CA LEU A 213 -18.79 4.55 -3.37
C LEU A 213 -18.76 3.03 -3.55
N TRP A 214 -18.36 2.28 -2.52
CA TRP A 214 -18.29 0.83 -2.57
C TRP A 214 -19.66 0.16 -2.40
N ARG A 215 -20.64 0.88 -1.88
CA ARG A 215 -22.04 0.41 -1.81
C ARG A 215 -22.77 0.58 -3.14
N ASP A 216 -22.40 1.60 -3.92
CA ASP A 216 -22.96 1.82 -5.23
C ASP A 216 -22.39 0.84 -6.28
N THR A 217 -23.27 0.31 -7.12
CA THR A 217 -22.88 -0.72 -8.10
C THR A 217 -22.19 -0.11 -9.31
N GLU A 218 -22.67 1.04 -9.77
CA GLU A 218 -22.08 1.75 -10.91
C GLU A 218 -20.68 2.28 -10.57
N SER A 219 -20.52 2.86 -9.38
CA SER A 219 -19.23 3.33 -8.86
C SER A 219 -18.21 2.20 -8.75
N ARG A 220 -18.60 1.04 -8.21
CA ARG A 220 -17.73 -0.15 -8.17
C ARG A 220 -17.32 -0.62 -9.56
N GLN A 221 -18.27 -0.69 -10.49
CA GLN A 221 -17.98 -1.09 -11.86
C GLN A 221 -16.99 -0.12 -12.51
N ASN A 222 -17.21 1.18 -12.36
CA ASN A 222 -16.31 2.22 -12.86
C ASN A 222 -14.89 2.12 -12.27
N ILE A 223 -14.76 1.79 -10.98
CA ILE A 223 -13.46 1.58 -10.32
C ILE A 223 -12.75 0.36 -10.90
N LEU A 224 -13.46 -0.76 -11.07
CA LEU A 224 -12.90 -2.01 -11.60
C LEU A 224 -12.59 -1.91 -13.10
N ASP A 225 -13.38 -1.17 -13.87
CA ASP A 225 -13.11 -0.88 -15.29
C ASP A 225 -11.88 0.02 -15.44
N TYR A 226 -11.71 0.96 -14.51
CA TYR A 226 -10.54 1.83 -14.48
C TYR A 226 -9.27 1.07 -14.06
N CYS A 227 -9.36 0.26 -13.00
CA CYS A 227 -8.25 -0.45 -12.36
C CYS A 227 -8.63 -1.93 -12.19
N PRO A 228 -8.62 -2.73 -13.27
CA PRO A 228 -9.03 -4.13 -13.22
C PRO A 228 -8.14 -4.98 -12.32
N GLU A 229 -6.92 -4.53 -12.05
CA GLU A 229 -5.91 -5.23 -11.24
C GLU A 229 -6.28 -5.23 -9.75
N LEU A 230 -7.22 -4.37 -9.34
CA LEU A 230 -7.83 -4.38 -8.02
C LEU A 230 -8.46 -5.74 -7.68
N SER A 231 -8.95 -6.47 -8.68
CA SER A 231 -9.45 -7.84 -8.54
C SER A 231 -8.43 -8.83 -7.95
N MET A 232 -7.12 -8.53 -8.03
CA MET A 232 -6.07 -9.38 -7.48
C MET A 232 -5.96 -9.29 -5.95
N ILE A 233 -6.46 -8.20 -5.36
CA ILE A 233 -6.38 -7.93 -3.92
C ILE A 233 -7.75 -7.87 -3.24
N LEU A 234 -8.83 -7.87 -4.01
CA LEU A 234 -10.21 -7.94 -3.52
C LEU A 234 -10.62 -9.39 -3.29
N ASP A 235 -11.27 -9.67 -2.16
CA ASP A 235 -11.96 -10.94 -1.91
C ASP A 235 -13.30 -10.96 -2.66
N MET A 236 -13.21 -11.10 -3.99
CA MET A 236 -14.39 -11.14 -4.84
C MET A 236 -15.00 -12.53 -4.83
N LYS A 237 -16.27 -12.61 -4.45
CA LYS A 237 -17.09 -13.80 -4.69
C LYS A 237 -17.36 -13.96 -6.17
N LEU A 238 -17.19 -15.17 -6.68
CA LEU A 238 -17.59 -15.51 -8.04
C LEU A 238 -19.11 -15.39 -8.19
N GLU A 239 -19.60 -15.17 -9.40
CA GLU A 239 -21.06 -15.14 -9.67
C GLU A 239 -21.77 -16.40 -9.16
N ARG A 240 -21.13 -17.56 -9.28
CA ARG A 240 -21.64 -18.86 -8.76
C ARG A 240 -21.67 -18.96 -7.23
N GLU A 241 -20.94 -18.08 -6.53
CA GLU A 241 -20.86 -17.99 -5.07
C GLU A 241 -21.75 -16.88 -4.51
N ARG A 242 -22.46 -16.14 -5.38
CA ARG A 242 -23.55 -15.26 -4.93
C ARG A 242 -24.69 -16.14 -4.40
N CYS A 243 -25.20 -15.78 -3.21
CA CYS A 243 -26.39 -16.45 -2.65
C CYS A 243 -27.55 -16.42 -3.66
N PRO A 244 -28.43 -17.45 -3.67
CA PRO A 244 -29.64 -17.41 -4.49
C PRO A 244 -30.45 -16.14 -4.18
N PRO A 245 -31.07 -15.50 -5.19
CA PRO A 245 -31.87 -14.29 -5.00
C PRO A 245 -33.24 -14.63 -4.38
N GLU A 246 -33.28 -15.18 -3.17
CA GLU A 246 -34.52 -15.38 -2.42
C GLU A 246 -34.26 -15.18 -0.92
N ILE A 247 -34.43 -13.95 -0.42
CA ILE A 247 -35.32 -13.61 0.70
C ILE A 247 -35.73 -12.13 0.54
N LYS A 248 -36.67 -11.84 -0.38
CA LYS A 248 -37.64 -10.75 -0.16
C LYS A 248 -38.86 -11.41 0.48
N GLN A 249 -38.85 -11.55 1.81
CA GLN A 249 -40.11 -11.76 2.53
C GLN A 249 -40.76 -10.40 2.72
N ASP A 250 -41.56 -10.01 1.71
CA ASP A 250 -42.59 -9.00 1.89
C ASP A 250 -43.60 -9.52 2.91
N TRP A 251 -43.81 -8.73 3.95
CA TRP A 251 -44.92 -8.88 4.88
C TRP A 251 -46.23 -8.56 4.15
N THR A 252 -46.97 -9.57 3.72
CA THR A 252 -48.40 -9.44 3.43
C THR A 252 -49.14 -10.70 3.86
N PHE A 253 -49.76 -10.66 5.05
CA PHE A 253 -50.90 -11.50 5.36
C PHE A 253 -52.18 -10.67 5.16
N THR A 254 -52.97 -11.06 4.17
CA THR A 254 -54.41 -10.81 4.01
C THR A 254 -54.96 -12.18 3.60
N ALA A 255 -55.93 -12.81 4.26
CA ALA A 255 -56.95 -12.38 5.22
C ALA A 255 -57.04 -13.33 6.43
#